data_AF-A0A5D2KJ58-F1
#
_entry.id   AF-A0A5D2KJ58-F1
#
_cell.length_a   1.000
_cell.length_b   1.000
_cell.length_c   1.000
_cell.angle_alpha   90.00
_cell.angle_beta   90.00
_cell.angle_gamma   90.00
#
_symmetry.space_group_name_H-M   'P 1'
#
loop_
_entity.id
_entity.type
_entity.pdbx_description
1 polymer ?
#
loop_
_entity_poly.entity_id
_entity_poly.type
_entity_poly.pdbx_seq_one_letter_code
_entity_poly.pdbx_strand_id
1 'polypeptide(L)'
;MANLIVGSNKSYSLLFKYCSGHWPKIYLFGDFITESFGGGGWGASLANHFSRTVDVVLRGYSGYNKRLALKIVDRVFPAAESSGAAAPLTVTVFFGANDACLPDRYGAFQHVPLDEYKRNLHSIVASLKKRWPSTLILLITPPPIDEVQRIRHPYVENPLGLPERTNEAAGAFAKACVETAGECGISVVDLWTRMQHYPDWRNAFLSDFRQFGNLERSQTIIHTILHTWGILLLSFRKIMACIDDL
;
A
#
# COMPACT_ATOMS: atom_id res chain seq x y z
N MET A 1 -15.28 10.92 50.00
CA MET A 1 -15.19 9.46 50.21
C MET A 1 -15.61 8.77 48.93
N ALA A 2 -14.65 8.13 48.26
CA ALA A 2 -14.84 6.96 47.41
C ALA A 2 -13.42 6.37 47.22
N ASN A 3 -12.98 5.58 48.20
CA ASN A 3 -11.86 4.66 48.02
C ASN A 3 -12.41 3.41 47.34
N LEU A 4 -11.67 2.80 46.41
CA LEU A 4 -11.45 1.35 46.43
C LEU A 4 -10.37 0.89 45.40
N ILE A 5 -9.33 0.27 45.96
CA ILE A 5 -8.52 -0.89 45.51
C ILE A 5 -7.48 -0.72 44.40
N VAL A 6 -6.23 -0.73 44.87
CA VAL A 6 -5.01 -1.11 44.17
C VAL A 6 -5.11 -2.59 43.72
N GLY A 7 -5.05 -2.82 42.41
CA GLY A 7 -4.90 -4.14 41.79
C GLY A 7 -3.72 -4.14 40.82
N SER A 8 -2.61 -4.75 41.25
CA SER A 8 -1.42 -5.24 40.53
C SER A 8 -1.14 -4.74 39.09
N ASN A 9 -0.04 -3.98 38.98
CA ASN A 9 0.88 -3.81 37.84
C ASN A 9 0.62 -4.65 36.58
N LYS A 10 0.13 -4.01 35.50
CA LYS A 10 0.43 -4.31 34.08
C LYS A 10 -0.18 -3.26 33.13
N SER A 11 0.15 -1.98 33.35
CA SER A 11 -0.25 -0.90 32.44
C SER A 11 0.95 0.00 32.12
N TYR A 12 2.02 -0.63 31.60
CA TYR A 12 3.19 0.07 31.08
C TYR A 12 3.56 -0.58 29.75
N SER A 13 3.20 0.06 28.63
CA SER A 13 3.96 0.05 27.36
C SER A 13 3.36 0.93 26.25
N LEU A 14 2.18 1.52 26.42
CA LEU A 14 1.64 2.51 25.44
C LEU A 14 2.00 3.98 25.74
N LEU A 15 2.59 4.26 26.91
CA LEU A 15 2.89 5.62 27.35
C LEU A 15 4.21 6.20 26.80
N PHE A 16 5.08 5.40 26.17
CA PHE A 16 6.43 5.86 25.81
C PHE A 16 6.57 6.57 24.44
N LYS A 17 5.48 7.00 23.80
CA LYS A 17 5.54 7.83 22.57
C LYS A 17 4.67 9.08 22.56
N TYR A 18 4.24 9.56 23.73
CA TYR A 18 3.53 10.84 23.85
C TYR A 18 4.47 12.07 23.92
N CYS A 19 5.79 11.88 23.94
CA CYS A 19 6.75 12.97 24.15
C CYS A 19 7.02 13.86 22.92
N SER A 20 6.55 13.53 21.71
CA SER A 20 6.80 14.31 20.49
C SER A 20 5.62 15.17 20.00
N GLY A 21 4.49 15.17 20.72
CA GLY A 21 3.29 15.95 20.34
C GLY A 21 2.61 15.52 19.02
N HIS A 22 3.08 14.45 18.39
CA HIS A 22 2.60 13.94 17.10
C HIS A 22 2.45 12.43 17.15
N TRP A 23 1.35 11.90 16.58
CA TRP A 23 1.19 10.47 16.41
C TRP A 23 2.23 9.91 15.43
N PRO A 24 2.67 8.65 15.61
CA PRO A 24 3.42 7.95 14.58
C PRO A 24 2.66 7.98 13.24
N LYS A 25 3.37 7.88 12.12
CA LYS A 25 2.77 8.01 10.78
C LYS A 25 2.84 6.73 9.98
N ILE A 26 1.81 6.48 9.17
CA ILE A 26 1.81 5.53 8.07
C ILE A 26 1.59 6.31 6.78
N TYR A 27 2.49 6.19 5.81
CA TYR A 27 2.29 6.77 4.48
C TYR A 27 1.73 5.76 3.49
N LEU A 28 0.69 6.16 2.76
CA LEU A 28 0.10 5.37 1.67
C LEU A 28 0.54 5.95 0.34
N PHE A 29 1.65 5.45 -0.23
CA PHE A 29 2.21 5.96 -1.48
C PHE A 29 1.80 5.06 -2.65
N GLY A 30 0.98 5.59 -3.57
CA GLY A 30 0.42 4.77 -4.64
C GLY A 30 -0.26 5.55 -5.76
N ASP A 31 -0.94 4.84 -6.65
CA ASP A 31 -1.70 5.40 -7.76
C ASP A 31 -3.17 5.71 -7.39
N PHE A 32 -4.08 5.73 -8.38
CA PHE A 32 -5.51 5.99 -8.19
C PHE A 32 -6.18 5.00 -7.21
N ILE A 33 -5.66 3.77 -7.08
CA ILE A 33 -6.18 2.80 -6.10
C ILE A 33 -5.93 3.32 -4.68
N THR A 34 -4.81 4.01 -4.49
CA THR A 34 -4.45 4.67 -3.22
C THR A 34 -5.15 6.01 -3.05
N GLU A 35 -5.53 6.69 -4.13
CA GLU A 35 -6.29 7.95 -4.07
C GLU A 35 -7.73 7.76 -3.54
N SER A 36 -8.28 6.54 -3.61
CA SER A 36 -9.63 6.24 -3.16
C SER A 36 -9.75 6.28 -1.63
N PHE A 37 -9.96 7.49 -1.10
CA PHE A 37 -10.16 7.78 0.33
C PHE A 37 -11.62 8.13 0.68
N GLY A 38 -12.48 8.36 -0.31
CA GLY A 38 -13.92 8.56 -0.11
C GLY A 38 -14.69 7.24 0.01
N GLY A 39 -15.91 7.28 0.55
CA GLY A 39 -16.88 6.16 0.46
C GLY A 39 -16.45 4.84 1.10
N GLY A 40 -15.52 4.84 2.07
CA GLY A 40 -15.00 3.60 2.64
C GLY A 40 -13.90 2.94 1.81
N GLY A 41 -13.15 3.72 1.01
CA GLY A 41 -11.91 3.29 0.39
C GLY A 41 -10.84 2.86 1.40
N TRP A 42 -9.86 2.05 0.97
CA TRP A 42 -8.98 1.33 1.90
C TRP A 42 -8.13 2.25 2.78
N GLY A 43 -7.72 3.41 2.26
CA GLY A 43 -6.99 4.42 3.03
C GLY A 43 -7.82 4.99 4.18
N ALA A 44 -9.10 5.31 3.93
CA ALA A 44 -9.99 5.84 4.96
C ALA A 44 -10.34 4.79 6.01
N SER A 45 -10.58 3.56 5.59
CA SER A 45 -10.83 2.45 6.51
C SER A 45 -9.58 2.10 7.35
N LEU A 46 -8.37 2.23 6.80
CA LEU A 46 -7.12 2.11 7.56
C LEU A 46 -6.98 3.27 8.58
N ALA A 47 -7.28 4.51 8.17
CA ALA A 47 -7.29 5.67 9.06
C ALA A 47 -8.30 5.51 10.21
N ASN A 48 -9.48 4.97 9.91
CA ASN A 48 -10.49 4.64 10.92
C ASN A 48 -10.00 3.56 11.89
N HIS A 49 -9.36 2.49 11.38
CA HIS A 49 -8.82 1.41 12.21
C HIS A 49 -7.76 1.89 13.21
N PHE A 50 -6.86 2.77 12.77
CA PHE A 50 -5.81 3.33 13.63
C PHE A 50 -6.20 4.66 14.28
N SER A 51 -7.48 5.01 14.29
CA SER A 51 -7.95 6.26 14.87
C SER A 51 -7.42 6.44 16.29
N ARG A 52 -6.91 7.64 16.58
CA ARG A 52 -6.32 8.02 17.88
C ARG A 52 -5.04 7.26 18.26
N THR A 53 -4.38 6.59 17.32
CA THR A 53 -3.11 5.87 17.58
C THR A 53 -2.02 6.13 16.54
N VAL A 54 -2.40 6.31 15.27
CA VAL A 54 -1.46 6.54 14.16
C VAL A 54 -2.10 7.49 13.14
N ASP A 55 -1.32 8.44 12.64
CA ASP A 55 -1.72 9.29 11.52
C ASP A 55 -1.52 8.53 10.19
N VAL A 56 -2.61 8.23 9.49
CA VAL A 56 -2.56 7.66 8.14
C VAL A 56 -2.55 8.78 7.12
N VAL A 57 -1.44 8.92 6.39
CA VAL A 57 -1.19 10.02 5.46
C VAL A 57 -1.26 9.52 4.02
N LEU A 58 -2.26 10.01 3.29
CA LEU A 58 -2.50 9.65 1.90
C LEU A 58 -1.51 10.32 0.94
N ARG A 59 -0.95 9.55 0.00
CA ARG A 59 -0.10 9.96 -1.12
C ARG A 59 -0.44 9.15 -2.37
N GLY A 60 -1.73 9.16 -2.75
CA GLY A 60 -2.24 8.58 -3.98
C GLY A 60 -2.13 9.54 -5.16
N TYR A 61 -1.73 9.05 -6.33
CA TYR A 61 -1.49 9.84 -7.53
C TYR A 61 -2.14 9.18 -8.76
N SER A 62 -3.37 9.58 -9.09
CA SER A 62 -4.08 8.99 -10.23
C SER A 62 -3.33 9.15 -11.55
N GLY A 63 -3.31 8.08 -12.35
CA GLY A 63 -2.59 7.99 -13.62
C GLY A 63 -1.08 7.74 -13.53
N TYR A 64 -0.49 7.73 -12.33
CA TYR A 64 0.96 7.58 -12.18
C TYR A 64 1.40 6.11 -12.32
N ASN A 65 2.44 5.87 -13.11
CA ASN A 65 3.19 4.61 -13.17
C ASN A 65 4.50 4.73 -12.38
N LYS A 66 5.32 3.67 -12.33
CA LYS A 66 6.59 3.68 -11.56
C LYS A 66 7.58 4.74 -12.03
N ARG A 67 7.61 5.11 -13.31
CA ARG A 67 8.48 6.19 -13.80
C ARG A 67 8.16 7.51 -13.12
N LEU A 68 6.87 7.84 -13.03
CA LEU A 68 6.42 9.07 -12.39
C LEU A 68 6.60 8.98 -10.88
N ALA A 69 6.29 7.83 -10.27
CA ALA A 69 6.51 7.61 -8.83
C ALA A 69 7.97 7.84 -8.42
N LEU A 70 8.93 7.31 -9.20
CA LEU A 70 10.36 7.50 -8.93
C LEU A 70 10.78 8.97 -8.99
N LYS A 71 10.23 9.75 -9.93
CA LYS A 71 10.55 11.19 -10.05
C LYS A 71 10.07 12.01 -8.84
N ILE A 72 9.03 11.56 -8.16
CA ILE A 72 8.41 12.32 -7.06
C ILE A 72 8.79 11.79 -5.67
N VAL A 73 9.33 10.57 -5.54
CA VAL A 73 9.57 9.92 -4.24
C VAL A 73 10.29 10.83 -3.24
N ASP A 74 11.27 11.62 -3.67
CA ASP A 74 12.03 12.51 -2.78
C ASP A 74 11.31 13.81 -2.39
N ARG A 75 10.24 14.17 -3.10
CA ARG A 75 9.46 15.41 -2.91
C ARG A 75 8.14 15.18 -2.19
N VAL A 76 7.63 13.96 -2.24
CA VAL A 76 6.31 13.57 -1.69
C VAL A 76 6.29 13.56 -0.17
N PHE A 77 7.45 13.29 0.43
CA PHE A 77 7.64 13.16 1.87
C PHE A 77 8.32 14.41 2.45
N PRO A 78 8.09 14.73 3.73
CA PRO A 78 8.80 15.81 4.42
C PRO A 78 10.33 15.66 4.31
N ALA A 79 11.03 16.79 4.31
CA ALA A 79 12.49 16.80 4.35
C ALA A 79 12.99 16.16 5.66
N ALA A 80 14.05 15.34 5.55
CA ALA A 80 14.56 14.53 6.65
C ALA A 80 15.16 15.37 7.79
N GLU A 81 15.68 16.57 7.50
CA GLU A 81 16.54 17.31 8.45
C GLU A 81 15.88 18.54 9.09
N SER A 82 14.74 19.03 8.57
CA SER A 82 14.25 20.38 8.91
C SER A 82 12.98 20.42 9.78
N SER A 83 12.52 19.31 10.37
CA SER A 83 11.24 19.33 11.10
C SER A 83 11.15 18.54 12.40
N GLY A 84 12.22 17.86 12.85
CA GLY A 84 12.07 16.88 13.94
C GLY A 84 11.03 15.80 13.61
N ALA A 85 10.68 15.62 12.33
CA ALA A 85 9.69 14.65 11.89
C ALA A 85 10.27 13.25 12.09
N ALA A 86 9.75 12.56 13.10
CA ALA A 86 10.06 11.16 13.34
C ALA A 86 9.82 10.33 12.07
N ALA A 87 10.70 9.36 11.83
CA ALA A 87 10.51 8.37 10.78
C ALA A 87 9.12 7.74 10.90
N PRO A 88 8.36 7.58 9.79
CA PRO A 88 7.08 6.90 9.85
C PRO A 88 7.28 5.44 10.27
N LEU A 89 6.25 4.86 10.88
CA LEU A 89 6.22 3.44 11.18
C LEU A 89 6.37 2.64 9.88
N THR A 90 5.57 3.02 8.86
CA THR A 90 5.50 2.31 7.60
C THR A 90 5.27 3.24 6.42
N VAL A 91 5.87 2.91 5.29
CA VAL A 91 5.50 3.43 3.96
C VAL A 91 5.03 2.26 3.12
N THR A 92 3.77 2.28 2.68
CA THR A 92 3.30 1.35 1.65
C THR A 92 3.59 1.91 0.28
N VAL A 93 4.01 1.06 -0.66
CA VAL A 93 4.26 1.43 -2.06
C VAL A 93 3.35 0.59 -2.95
N PHE A 94 2.27 1.19 -3.43
CA PHE A 94 1.20 0.53 -4.18
C PHE A 94 1.02 1.14 -5.57
N PHE A 95 1.86 0.69 -6.49
CA PHE A 95 1.83 1.05 -7.92
C PHE A 95 2.08 -0.20 -8.76
N GLY A 96 1.68 -0.13 -10.02
CA GLY A 96 1.91 -1.20 -11.01
C GLY A 96 0.69 -1.47 -11.87
N ALA A 97 -0.49 -1.01 -11.45
CA ALA A 97 -1.69 -1.14 -12.25
C ALA A 97 -1.53 -0.36 -13.57
N ASN A 98 -0.97 0.85 -13.51
CA ASN A 98 -0.71 1.66 -14.69
C ASN A 98 0.40 1.09 -15.58
N ASP A 99 1.49 0.63 -14.96
CA ASP A 99 2.65 0.01 -15.61
C ASP A 99 2.27 -1.21 -16.46
N ALA A 100 1.30 -1.99 -15.98
CA ALA A 100 0.79 -3.21 -16.62
C ALA A 100 -0.10 -2.97 -17.86
N CYS A 101 -0.27 -1.72 -18.31
CA CYS A 101 -0.83 -1.46 -19.64
C CYS A 101 -0.05 -2.20 -20.70
N LEU A 102 -0.74 -2.75 -21.70
CA LEU A 102 -0.09 -3.38 -22.84
C LEU A 102 0.42 -2.29 -23.82
N PRO A 103 1.63 -2.47 -24.40
CA PRO A 103 2.25 -1.46 -25.28
C PRO A 103 1.54 -1.31 -26.64
N ASP A 104 0.67 -2.25 -27.01
CA ASP A 104 -0.06 -2.29 -28.28
C ASP A 104 -1.57 -2.00 -28.11
N ARG A 105 -1.96 -1.33 -27.02
CA ARG A 105 -3.35 -0.97 -26.69
C ARG A 105 -3.51 0.53 -26.41
N TYR A 106 -4.74 1.02 -26.30
CA TYR A 106 -5.02 2.46 -26.13
C TYR A 106 -4.40 3.07 -24.86
N GLY A 107 -4.07 2.24 -23.85
CA GLY A 107 -3.39 2.63 -22.61
C GLY A 107 -1.85 2.61 -22.67
N ALA A 108 -1.25 2.36 -23.84
CA ALA A 108 0.19 2.13 -24.00
C ALA A 108 1.09 3.23 -23.44
N PHE A 109 0.62 4.48 -23.38
CA PHE A 109 1.37 5.60 -22.80
C PHE A 109 1.71 5.40 -21.31
N GLN A 110 0.97 4.54 -20.60
CA GLN A 110 1.25 4.20 -19.20
C GLN A 110 2.21 3.03 -19.05
N HIS A 111 2.43 2.24 -20.10
CA HIS A 111 3.24 1.03 -20.06
C HIS A 111 4.67 1.30 -19.60
N VAL A 112 5.17 0.45 -18.71
CA VAL A 112 6.57 0.42 -18.28
C VAL A 112 7.10 -1.00 -18.51
N PRO A 113 8.21 -1.20 -19.26
CA PRO A 113 8.83 -2.51 -19.41
C PRO A 113 9.13 -3.16 -18.07
N LEU A 114 9.00 -4.48 -17.98
CA LEU A 114 9.06 -5.21 -16.71
C LEU A 114 10.43 -5.08 -16.01
N ASP A 115 11.52 -5.05 -16.77
CA ASP A 115 12.87 -4.81 -16.25
C ASP A 115 13.00 -3.40 -15.64
N GLU A 116 12.39 -2.41 -16.29
CA GLU A 116 12.37 -1.03 -15.83
C GLU A 116 11.49 -0.89 -14.58
N TYR A 117 10.36 -1.60 -14.52
CA TYR A 117 9.50 -1.68 -13.33
C TYR A 117 10.28 -2.20 -12.11
N LYS A 118 11.04 -3.30 -12.26
CA LYS A 118 11.89 -3.84 -11.18
C LYS A 118 12.97 -2.84 -10.76
N ARG A 119 13.69 -2.24 -11.71
CA ARG A 119 14.72 -1.22 -11.43
C ARG A 119 14.14 -0.03 -10.67
N ASN A 120 12.98 0.48 -11.10
CA ASN A 120 12.30 1.60 -10.45
C ASN A 120 11.86 1.24 -9.02
N LEU A 121 11.37 0.01 -8.79
CA LEU A 121 11.05 -0.48 -7.44
C LEU A 121 12.28 -0.47 -6.54
N HIS A 122 13.40 -1.04 -7.00
CA HIS A 122 14.68 -1.01 -6.28
C HIS A 122 15.09 0.41 -5.90
N SER A 123 15.02 1.35 -6.85
CA SER A 123 15.39 2.75 -6.60
C SER A 123 14.45 3.45 -5.61
N ILE A 124 13.13 3.21 -5.69
CA ILE A 124 12.17 3.75 -4.73
C ILE A 124 12.46 3.21 -3.31
N VAL A 125 12.67 1.90 -3.17
CA VAL A 125 13.00 1.27 -1.89
C VAL A 125 14.31 1.82 -1.34
N ALA A 126 15.34 1.97 -2.17
CA ALA A 126 16.63 2.53 -1.77
C ALA A 126 16.50 3.99 -1.30
N SER A 127 15.72 4.83 -2.01
CA SER A 127 15.45 6.21 -1.58
C SER A 127 14.75 6.25 -0.22
N LEU A 128 13.73 5.41 -0.03
CA LEU A 128 13.00 5.33 1.24
C LEU A 128 13.88 4.84 2.39
N LYS A 129 14.69 3.79 2.19
CA LYS A 129 15.65 3.30 3.21
C LYS A 129 16.73 4.32 3.53
N LYS A 130 17.22 5.04 2.52
CA LYS A 130 18.20 6.12 2.72
C LYS A 130 17.60 7.26 3.56
N ARG A 131 16.34 7.61 3.29
CA ARG A 131 15.63 8.66 4.03
C ARG A 131 15.27 8.23 5.45
N TRP A 132 14.80 7.00 5.62
CA TRP A 132 14.36 6.45 6.90
C TRP A 132 14.85 5.00 7.08
N PRO A 133 16.07 4.81 7.63
CA PRO A 133 16.67 3.48 7.75
C PRO A 133 15.87 2.49 8.61
N SER A 134 15.09 2.97 9.58
CA SER A 134 14.29 2.17 10.49
C SER A 134 12.82 2.00 10.09
N THR A 135 12.37 2.68 9.02
CA THR A 135 10.97 2.61 8.55
C THR A 135 10.70 1.28 7.87
N LEU A 136 9.55 0.69 8.16
CA LEU A 136 9.05 -0.46 7.41
C LEU A 136 8.60 -0.03 6.01
N ILE A 137 9.10 -0.72 5.00
CA ILE A 137 8.62 -0.54 3.63
C ILE A 137 7.82 -1.78 3.26
N LEU A 138 6.58 -1.57 2.84
CA LEU A 138 5.68 -2.63 2.38
C LEU A 138 5.35 -2.40 0.92
N LEU A 139 5.77 -3.31 0.04
CA LEU A 139 5.29 -3.31 -1.34
C LEU A 139 3.88 -3.91 -1.40
N ILE A 140 3.04 -3.40 -2.29
CA ILE A 140 1.74 -4.00 -2.60
C ILE A 140 1.71 -4.26 -4.10
N THR A 141 1.44 -5.50 -4.50
CA THR A 141 1.35 -5.86 -5.92
C THR A 141 0.13 -5.19 -6.56
N PRO A 142 0.15 -4.89 -7.88
CA PRO A 142 -1.09 -4.54 -8.58
C PRO A 142 -2.17 -5.61 -8.34
N PRO A 143 -3.46 -5.22 -8.28
CA PRO A 143 -4.58 -6.17 -8.17
C PRO A 143 -4.76 -6.95 -9.48
N PRO A 144 -5.53 -8.04 -9.48
CA PRO A 144 -5.91 -8.72 -10.71
C PRO A 144 -6.86 -7.83 -11.55
N ILE A 145 -6.96 -8.14 -12.84
CA ILE A 145 -7.76 -7.39 -13.81
C ILE A 145 -8.92 -8.24 -14.29
N ASP A 146 -10.09 -7.63 -14.41
CA ASP A 146 -11.24 -8.19 -15.14
C ASP A 146 -11.27 -7.58 -16.55
N GLU A 147 -10.80 -8.34 -17.54
CA GLU A 147 -10.78 -7.89 -18.94
C GLU A 147 -12.18 -7.58 -19.48
N VAL A 148 -13.21 -8.34 -19.07
CA VAL A 148 -14.59 -8.15 -19.55
C VAL A 148 -15.12 -6.81 -19.08
N GLN A 149 -14.87 -6.46 -17.81
CA GLN A 149 -15.24 -5.15 -17.28
C GLN A 149 -14.48 -4.00 -17.96
N ARG A 150 -13.18 -4.17 -18.23
CA ARG A 150 -12.37 -3.15 -18.93
C ARG A 150 -12.88 -2.87 -20.34
N ILE A 151 -13.31 -3.90 -21.08
CA ILE A 151 -13.90 -3.74 -22.42
C ILE A 151 -15.26 -3.04 -22.34
N ARG A 152 -16.13 -3.42 -21.38
CA ARG A 152 -17.46 -2.82 -21.21
C ARG A 152 -17.40 -1.35 -20.78
N HIS A 153 -16.37 -0.98 -20.05
CA HIS A 153 -16.25 0.31 -19.38
C HIS A 153 -14.88 0.95 -19.60
N PRO A 154 -14.51 1.26 -20.85
CA PRO A 154 -13.23 1.85 -21.13
C PRO A 154 -13.18 3.30 -20.60
N TYR A 155 -11.99 3.75 -20.23
CA TYR A 155 -11.77 5.11 -19.71
C TYR A 155 -11.82 6.19 -20.80
N VAL A 156 -11.49 5.79 -22.01
CA VAL A 156 -11.47 6.62 -23.22
C VAL A 156 -12.09 5.82 -24.36
N GLU A 157 -12.23 6.43 -25.53
CA GLU A 157 -12.67 5.72 -26.72
C GLU A 157 -11.75 4.52 -27.01
N ASN A 158 -12.34 3.33 -27.17
CA ASN A 158 -11.62 2.08 -27.40
C ASN A 158 -11.99 1.50 -28.78
N PRO A 159 -11.41 2.01 -29.88
CA PRO A 159 -11.75 1.57 -31.22
C PRO A 159 -11.35 0.12 -31.50
N LEU A 160 -10.38 -0.42 -30.75
CA LEU A 160 -9.92 -1.80 -30.90
C LEU A 160 -10.85 -2.82 -30.24
N GLY A 161 -11.70 -2.40 -29.30
CA GLY A 161 -12.54 -3.32 -28.52
C GLY A 161 -11.74 -4.28 -27.63
N LEU A 162 -10.46 -4.02 -27.40
CA LEU A 162 -9.54 -4.83 -26.59
C LEU A 162 -9.29 -4.16 -25.25
N PRO A 163 -9.08 -4.93 -24.17
CA PRO A 163 -8.73 -4.35 -22.88
C PRO A 163 -7.32 -3.77 -22.95
N GLU A 164 -7.11 -2.62 -22.31
CA GLU A 164 -5.79 -1.98 -22.27
C GLU A 164 -4.80 -2.68 -21.32
N ARG A 165 -5.31 -3.58 -20.48
CA ARG A 165 -4.57 -4.43 -19.54
C ARG A 165 -5.18 -5.83 -19.54
N THR A 166 -4.36 -6.84 -19.32
CA THR A 166 -4.81 -8.21 -19.07
C THR A 166 -4.46 -8.64 -17.66
N ASN A 167 -5.17 -9.64 -17.14
CA ASN A 167 -4.84 -10.21 -15.84
C ASN A 167 -3.48 -10.91 -15.87
N GLU A 168 -3.12 -11.50 -17.01
CA GLU A 168 -1.82 -12.10 -17.25
C GLU A 168 -0.68 -11.06 -17.14
N ALA A 169 -0.83 -9.91 -17.80
CA ALA A 169 0.13 -8.82 -17.67
C ALA A 169 0.22 -8.35 -16.21
N ALA A 170 -0.91 -8.08 -15.56
CA ALA A 170 -0.92 -7.70 -14.13
C ALA A 170 -0.20 -8.74 -13.25
N GLY A 171 -0.35 -10.03 -13.54
CA GLY A 171 0.34 -11.12 -12.85
C GLY A 171 1.85 -11.09 -13.03
N ALA A 172 2.35 -10.76 -14.23
CA ALA A 172 3.79 -10.58 -14.46
C ALA A 172 4.37 -9.43 -13.61
N PHE A 173 3.67 -8.30 -13.52
CA PHE A 173 4.08 -7.17 -12.66
C PHE A 173 3.94 -7.51 -11.17
N ALA A 174 2.92 -8.26 -10.77
CA ALA A 174 2.76 -8.73 -9.40
C ALA A 174 3.92 -9.65 -8.99
N LYS A 175 4.29 -10.62 -9.84
CA LYS A 175 5.45 -11.49 -9.64
C LYS A 175 6.74 -10.68 -9.51
N ALA A 176 6.97 -9.73 -10.42
CA ALA A 176 8.14 -8.87 -10.37
C ALA A 176 8.20 -8.03 -9.08
N CYS A 177 7.06 -7.55 -8.59
CA CYS A 177 6.96 -6.83 -7.31
C CYS A 177 7.32 -7.72 -6.11
N VAL A 178 6.83 -8.97 -6.08
CA VAL A 178 7.17 -9.96 -5.04
C VAL A 178 8.66 -10.32 -5.07
N GLU A 179 9.21 -10.60 -6.25
CA GLU A 179 10.64 -10.88 -6.42
C GLU A 179 11.49 -9.71 -5.91
N THR A 180 11.18 -8.48 -6.31
CA THR A 180 11.93 -7.29 -5.87
C THR A 180 11.81 -7.06 -4.36
N ALA A 181 10.67 -7.37 -3.75
CA ALA A 181 10.54 -7.33 -2.29
C ALA A 181 11.51 -8.31 -1.60
N GLY A 182 11.59 -9.54 -2.12
CA GLY A 182 12.52 -10.56 -1.65
C GLY A 182 13.99 -10.14 -1.83
N GLU A 183 14.35 -9.64 -3.02
CA GLU A 183 15.67 -9.10 -3.34
C GLU A 183 16.08 -7.95 -2.39
N CYS A 184 15.11 -7.10 -2.02
CA CYS A 184 15.32 -5.97 -1.10
C CYS A 184 15.28 -6.35 0.39
N GLY A 185 14.89 -7.59 0.73
CA GLY A 185 14.65 -8.03 2.10
C GLY A 185 13.54 -7.23 2.80
N ILE A 186 12.48 -6.87 2.08
CA ILE A 186 11.32 -6.13 2.62
C ILE A 186 10.04 -6.94 2.46
N SER A 187 8.97 -6.48 3.12
CA SER A 187 7.68 -7.15 3.08
C SER A 187 6.89 -6.83 1.80
N VAL A 188 6.03 -7.77 1.40
CA VAL A 188 5.10 -7.59 0.29
C VAL A 188 3.71 -8.11 0.63
N VAL A 189 2.69 -7.38 0.20
CA VAL A 189 1.31 -7.85 0.09
C VAL A 189 1.06 -8.26 -1.35
N ASP A 190 0.98 -9.58 -1.57
CA ASP A 190 0.58 -10.15 -2.86
C ASP A 190 -0.95 -10.14 -2.99
N LEU A 191 -1.46 -9.00 -3.44
CA LEU A 191 -2.88 -8.77 -3.65
C LEU A 191 -3.39 -9.51 -4.89
N TRP A 192 -2.55 -9.64 -5.93
CA TRP A 192 -2.92 -10.32 -7.18
C TRP A 192 -3.30 -11.76 -6.93
N THR A 193 -2.45 -12.51 -6.23
CA THR A 193 -2.72 -13.92 -5.90
C THR A 193 -3.87 -14.04 -4.91
N ARG A 194 -3.87 -13.25 -3.83
CA ARG A 194 -4.85 -13.41 -2.74
C ARG A 194 -6.27 -13.09 -3.14
N MET A 195 -6.50 -12.05 -3.95
CA MET A 195 -7.85 -11.74 -4.43
C MET A 195 -8.41 -12.90 -5.25
N GLN A 196 -7.59 -13.55 -6.08
CA GLN A 196 -8.04 -14.63 -6.96
C GLN A 196 -8.35 -15.95 -6.23
N HIS A 197 -7.92 -16.12 -4.98
CA HIS A 197 -8.34 -17.26 -4.15
C HIS A 197 -9.79 -17.15 -3.65
N TYR A 198 -10.42 -15.97 -3.74
CA TYR A 198 -11.83 -15.84 -3.40
C TYR A 198 -12.70 -16.37 -4.54
N PRO A 199 -13.71 -17.22 -4.25
CA PRO A 199 -14.74 -17.56 -5.21
C PRO A 199 -15.37 -16.27 -5.75
N ASP A 200 -15.56 -16.21 -7.07
CA ASP A 200 -16.16 -15.06 -7.74
C ASP A 200 -15.46 -13.71 -7.52
N TRP A 201 -14.13 -13.72 -7.34
CA TRP A 201 -13.30 -12.52 -7.09
C TRP A 201 -13.53 -11.36 -8.06
N ARG A 202 -13.91 -11.65 -9.31
CA ARG A 202 -14.24 -10.64 -10.32
C ARG A 202 -15.44 -9.82 -9.89
N ASN A 203 -16.54 -10.44 -9.48
CA ASN A 203 -17.71 -9.71 -9.01
C ASN A 203 -17.51 -9.17 -7.59
N ALA A 204 -16.89 -9.96 -6.71
CA ALA A 204 -16.65 -9.55 -5.32
C ALA A 204 -15.79 -8.28 -5.22
N PHE A 205 -14.80 -8.12 -6.11
CA PHE A 205 -13.84 -7.02 -5.99
C PHE A 205 -13.83 -6.03 -7.17
N LEU A 206 -14.22 -6.44 -8.38
CA LEU A 206 -13.96 -5.68 -9.61
C LEU A 206 -15.21 -5.27 -10.40
N SER A 207 -16.41 -5.67 -9.95
CA SER A 207 -17.70 -5.39 -10.62
C SER A 207 -17.98 -3.91 -10.89
N ASP A 208 -17.34 -2.98 -10.16
CA ASP A 208 -17.33 -1.54 -10.45
C ASP A 208 -15.93 -0.94 -10.25
N PHE A 209 -14.97 -1.29 -11.10
CA PHE A 209 -13.59 -0.81 -10.96
C PHE A 209 -13.45 0.73 -10.99
N ARG A 210 -14.49 1.47 -11.42
CA ARG A 210 -14.55 2.94 -11.35
C ARG A 210 -14.75 3.48 -9.92
N GLN A 211 -15.22 2.66 -8.98
CA GLN A 211 -15.48 3.06 -7.59
C GLN A 211 -14.87 2.05 -6.62
N PHE A 212 -13.63 2.28 -6.21
CA PHE A 212 -13.05 1.73 -4.96
C PHE A 212 -13.73 2.29 -3.68
N GLY A 213 -14.97 2.77 -3.78
CA GLY A 213 -15.75 3.38 -2.70
C GLY A 213 -16.85 2.48 -2.15
N ASN A 214 -16.63 1.15 -2.11
CA ASN A 214 -17.56 0.24 -1.44
C ASN A 214 -16.85 -0.54 -0.32
N LEU A 215 -17.46 -0.59 0.86
CA LEU A 215 -16.83 -0.98 2.13
C LEU A 215 -16.25 -2.40 2.11
N GLU A 216 -16.91 -3.36 1.47
CA GLU A 216 -16.47 -4.76 1.36
C GLU A 216 -15.20 -4.93 0.51
N ARG A 217 -15.00 -4.07 -0.50
CA ARG A 217 -13.86 -4.13 -1.42
C ARG A 217 -12.57 -3.65 -0.74
N SER A 218 -12.68 -2.61 0.07
CA SER A 218 -11.61 -2.11 0.94
C SER A 218 -11.25 -3.08 2.05
N GLN A 219 -12.23 -3.85 2.57
CA GLN A 219 -11.96 -4.87 3.58
C GLN A 219 -10.98 -5.93 3.10
N THR A 220 -10.95 -6.31 1.82
CA THR A 220 -9.98 -7.30 1.35
C THR A 220 -8.56 -6.75 1.32
N ILE A 221 -8.37 -5.53 0.80
CA ILE A 221 -7.06 -4.87 0.83
C ILE A 221 -6.59 -4.70 2.28
N ILE A 222 -7.47 -4.21 3.16
CA ILE A 222 -7.15 -3.99 4.57
C ILE A 222 -6.91 -5.29 5.31
N HIS A 223 -7.77 -6.29 5.15
CA HIS A 223 -7.58 -7.61 5.76
C HIS A 223 -6.27 -8.22 5.29
N THR A 224 -5.94 -8.08 4.01
CA THR A 224 -4.69 -8.56 3.45
C THR A 224 -3.49 -7.82 4.03
N ILE A 225 -3.57 -6.49 4.11
CA ILE A 225 -2.54 -5.64 4.72
C ILE A 225 -2.41 -5.96 6.21
N LEU A 226 -3.50 -5.96 6.98
CA LEU A 226 -3.55 -6.23 8.42
C LEU A 226 -3.16 -7.67 8.76
N HIS A 227 -3.45 -8.67 7.91
CA HIS A 227 -2.99 -10.04 8.12
C HIS A 227 -1.48 -10.12 7.89
N THR A 228 -0.98 -9.51 6.81
CA THR A 228 0.46 -9.46 6.51
C THR A 228 1.20 -8.65 7.58
N TRP A 229 0.62 -7.53 8.01
CA TRP A 229 1.06 -6.74 9.15
C TRP A 229 0.87 -7.46 10.47
N GLY A 230 -0.12 -8.32 10.65
CA GLY A 230 -0.33 -9.10 11.86
C GLY A 230 0.79 -10.13 12.02
N ILE A 231 1.19 -10.77 10.92
CA ILE A 231 2.39 -11.61 10.86
C ILE A 231 3.65 -10.78 11.17
N LEU A 232 3.76 -9.57 10.63
CA LEU A 232 4.86 -8.66 10.94
C LEU A 232 4.80 -8.18 12.40
N LEU A 233 3.63 -7.84 12.94
CA LEU A 233 3.39 -7.36 14.30
C LEU A 233 3.63 -8.45 15.32
N LEU A 234 3.38 -9.71 15.01
CA LEU A 234 3.81 -10.85 15.83
C LEU A 234 5.34 -10.99 15.84
N SER A 235 6.00 -10.69 14.72
CA SER A 235 7.46 -10.59 14.64
C SER A 235 7.99 -9.34 15.36
N PHE A 236 7.21 -8.26 15.39
CA PHE A 236 7.52 -7.00 16.08
C PHE A 236 7.18 -7.01 17.56
N ARG A 237 6.21 -7.81 18.03
CA ARG A 237 5.97 -8.02 19.47
C ARG A 237 7.21 -8.59 20.14
N LYS A 238 8.00 -9.40 19.42
CA LYS A 238 9.33 -9.83 19.86
C LYS A 238 10.37 -8.69 19.90
N ILE A 239 10.26 -7.70 19.02
CA ILE A 239 11.15 -6.52 18.96
C ILE A 239 10.76 -5.47 20.02
N MET A 240 9.46 -5.25 20.24
CA MET A 240 8.95 -4.36 21.29
C MET A 240 9.15 -4.96 22.69
N ALA A 241 9.02 -6.28 22.86
CA ALA A 241 9.40 -6.95 24.11
C ALA A 241 10.90 -6.80 24.40
N CYS A 242 11.76 -6.73 23.38
CA CYS A 242 13.20 -6.49 23.53
C CYS A 242 13.55 -5.03 23.89
N ILE A 243 12.59 -4.11 23.80
CA ILE A 243 12.71 -2.70 24.23
C ILE A 243 12.12 -2.53 25.64
N ASP A 244 11.18 -3.38 26.05
CA ASP A 244 10.63 -3.41 27.41
C ASP A 244 11.57 -4.10 28.43
N ASP A 245 12.66 -4.75 27.97
CA ASP A 245 13.68 -5.44 28.78
C ASP A 245 15.04 -4.66 28.90
N LEU A 246 15.06 -3.37 28.54
CA LEU A 246 16.18 -2.42 28.77
C LEU A 246 15.70 -1.22 29.60
#